data_AF-A0A3M1R414-F1
#
_entry.id   AF-A0A3M1R414-F1
#
_cell.length_a   1.000
_cell.length_b   1.000
_cell.length_c   1.000
_cell.angle_alpha   90.00
_cell.angle_beta   90.00
_cell.angle_gamma   90.00
#
_symmetry.space_group_name_H-M   'P 1'
#
loop_
_entity.id
_entity.type
_entity.pdbx_description
1 polymer ?
#
loop_
_entity_poly.entity_id
_entity_poly.type
_entity_poly.pdbx_seq_one_letter_code
_entity_poly.pdbx_strand_id
1 'polypeptide(L)'
;MAALDTSRLNGGQKLALKYFFVAIVLFGAQVLFGLLAGLQYVAPETLHQVLPFSITRIVHINAMVVWLLYGFIGSVYWLLEDESG
;
A
#
# COMPACT_ATOMS: atom_id res chain seq x y z
N MET A 1 17.19 8.64 -11.07
CA MET A 1 15.98 7.79 -11.19
C MET A 1 16.00 7.19 -12.58
N ALA A 2 16.31 5.90 -12.72
CA ALA A 2 16.19 5.22 -14.01
C ALA A 2 14.71 5.23 -14.40
N ALA A 3 14.35 5.95 -15.46
CA ALA A 3 13.01 5.87 -16.03
C ALA A 3 12.81 4.42 -16.50
N LEU A 4 11.85 3.71 -15.94
CA LEU A 4 11.48 2.39 -16.41
C LEU A 4 11.03 2.53 -17.87
N ASP A 5 11.78 1.93 -18.80
CA ASP A 5 11.49 1.95 -20.22
C ASP A 5 10.23 1.13 -20.52
N THR A 6 9.09 1.77 -20.34
CA THR A 6 7.74 1.23 -20.55
C THR A 6 7.46 0.88 -22.00
N SER A 7 8.35 1.23 -22.94
CA SER A 7 8.23 0.88 -24.35
C SER A 7 8.41 -0.62 -24.61
N ARG A 8 9.14 -1.32 -23.73
CA ARG A 8 9.45 -2.76 -23.85
C ARG A 8 8.54 -3.65 -23.00
N LEU A 9 7.63 -3.06 -22.20
CA LEU A 9 6.78 -3.81 -21.28
C LEU A 9 5.50 -4.29 -21.95
N ASN A 10 5.18 -5.56 -21.72
CA ASN A 10 3.94 -6.18 -22.17
C ASN A 10 2.72 -5.65 -21.36
N GLY A 11 1.49 -5.91 -21.83
CA GLY A 11 0.25 -5.41 -21.25
C GLY A 11 0.12 -5.70 -19.75
N GLY A 12 0.39 -6.95 -19.33
CA GLY A 12 0.37 -7.36 -17.92
C GLY A 12 1.44 -6.67 -17.07
N GLN A 13 2.66 -6.48 -17.57
CA GLN A 13 3.72 -5.77 -16.82
C GLN A 13 3.39 -4.29 -16.59
N LYS A 14 2.75 -3.62 -17.57
CA LYS A 14 2.24 -2.25 -17.38
C LYS A 14 1.13 -2.20 -16.32
N LEU A 15 0.30 -3.23 -16.26
CA LEU A 15 -0.74 -3.34 -15.23
C LEU A 15 -0.13 -3.62 -13.85
N ALA A 16 0.86 -4.52 -13.76
CA ALA A 16 1.60 -4.82 -12.53
C ALA A 16 2.22 -3.56 -11.89
N LEU A 17 2.81 -2.67 -12.70
CA LEU A 17 3.35 -1.40 -12.21
C LEU A 17 2.29 -0.51 -11.54
N LYS A 18 1.05 -0.50 -12.04
CA LYS A 18 -0.05 0.26 -11.41
C LYS A 18 -0.41 -0.34 -10.05
N TYR A 19 -0.46 -1.67 -9.95
CA TYR A 19 -0.69 -2.37 -8.68
C TYR A 19 0.39 -2.06 -7.66
N PHE A 20 1.67 -2.09 -8.06
CA PHE A 20 2.79 -1.74 -7.17
C PHE A 20 2.76 -0.28 -6.73
N PHE A 21 2.39 0.65 -7.63
CA PHE A 21 2.25 2.05 -7.26
C PHE A 21 1.19 2.25 -6.17
N VAL A 22 0.01 1.65 -6.34
CA VAL A 22 -1.06 1.70 -5.32
C VAL A 22 -0.61 1.04 -4.01
N ALA A 23 0.10 -0.09 -4.07
CA ALA A 23 0.65 -0.76 -2.89
C ALA A 23 1.57 0.17 -2.08
N ILE A 24 2.48 0.89 -2.75
CA ILE A 24 3.41 1.82 -2.09
C ILE A 24 2.66 3.00 -1.45
N VAL A 25 1.66 3.56 -2.13
CA VAL A 25 0.83 4.65 -1.58
C VAL A 25 0.07 4.18 -0.33
N LEU A 26 -0.54 3.00 -0.38
CA LEU A 26 -1.24 2.42 0.76
C LEU A 26 -0.30 2.06 1.92
N PHE A 27 0.92 1.61 1.63
CA PHE A 27 1.96 1.39 2.63
C PHE A 27 2.33 2.71 3.33
N GLY A 28 2.53 3.79 2.58
CA GLY A 28 2.77 5.12 3.14
C GLY A 28 1.64 5.58 4.07
N ALA A 29 0.38 5.41 3.64
CA ALA A 29 -0.78 5.70 4.48
C ALA A 29 -0.80 4.84 5.75
N GLN A 30 -0.54 3.53 5.64
CA GLN A 30 -0.48 2.61 6.77
C GLN A 30 0.57 3.05 7.81
N VAL A 31 1.77 3.44 7.39
CA VAL A 31 2.82 3.95 8.29
C VAL A 31 2.35 5.21 9.01
N LEU A 32 1.71 6.17 8.31
CA LEU A 32 1.18 7.38 8.93
C LEU A 32 0.13 7.08 10.00
N PHE A 33 -0.82 6.18 9.74
CA PHE A 33 -1.81 5.78 10.75
C PHE A 33 -1.18 5.00 11.91
N GLY A 34 -0.08 4.28 11.68
CA GLY A 34 0.68 3.61 12.74
C GLY A 34 1.37 4.61 13.67
N LEU A 35 1.99 5.65 13.10
CA LEU A 35 2.57 6.75 13.86
C LEU A 35 1.50 7.53 14.63
N LEU A 36 0.34 7.78 14.01
CA LEU A 36 -0.80 8.45 14.65
C LEU A 36 -1.32 7.62 15.84
N ALA A 37 -1.44 6.30 15.70
CA ALA A 37 -1.81 5.41 16.81
C ALA A 37 -0.77 5.45 17.95
N GLY A 38 0.52 5.52 17.62
CA GLY A 38 1.60 5.67 18.62
C GLY A 38 1.54 7.00 19.35
N LEU A 39 1.22 8.10 18.66
CA LEU A 39 1.00 9.40 19.29
C LEU A 39 -0.24 9.39 20.21
N GLN A 40 -1.34 8.78 19.78
CA GLN A 40 -2.54 8.61 20.60
C GLN A 40 -2.31 7.73 21.83
N TYR A 41 -1.35 6.80 21.77
CA TYR A 41 -0.97 5.96 22.91
C TYR A 41 -0.26 6.76 24.01
N VAL A 42 0.58 7.74 23.64
CA VAL A 42 1.29 8.61 24.59
C VAL A 42 0.43 9.78 25.05
N ALA A 43 -0.41 10.33 24.16
CA ALA A 43 -1.29 11.47 24.43
C ALA A 43 -2.75 11.15 23.98
N PRO A 44 -3.58 10.57 24.88
CA PRO A 44 -4.92 10.05 24.55
C PRO A 44 -5.93 11.12 24.09
N GLU A 45 -5.66 12.39 24.40
CA GLU A 45 -6.51 13.54 24.05
C GLU A 45 -6.35 13.94 22.56
N THR A 46 -5.31 13.43 21.89
CA THR A 46 -4.95 13.86 20.53
C THR A 46 -5.92 13.27 19.50
N LEU A 47 -6.66 14.13 18.79
CA LEU A 47 -7.59 13.75 17.71
C LEU A 47 -8.79 12.84 18.11
N HIS A 48 -9.07 12.67 19.41
CA HIS A 48 -10.08 11.72 19.89
C HIS A 48 -11.50 12.01 19.35
N GLN A 49 -11.85 13.29 19.13
CA GLN A 49 -13.18 13.69 18.64
C GLN A 49 -13.44 13.34 17.17
N VAL A 50 -12.39 13.22 16.35
CA VAL A 50 -12.53 12.96 14.90
C VAL A 50 -12.09 11.54 14.55
N LEU A 51 -11.01 11.07 15.16
CA LEU A 51 -10.39 9.79 14.84
C LEU A 51 -9.97 9.06 16.13
N PRO A 52 -10.90 8.34 16.79
CA PRO A 52 -10.60 7.60 18.01
C PRO A 52 -9.61 6.46 17.74
N PHE A 53 -8.82 6.09 18.75
CA PHE A 53 -7.77 5.07 18.66
C PHE A 53 -8.23 3.74 18.05
N SER A 54 -9.46 3.31 18.37
CA SER A 54 -10.06 2.10 17.80
C SER A 54 -10.13 2.15 16.28
N ILE A 55 -10.55 3.30 15.70
CA ILE A 55 -10.64 3.49 14.25
C ILE A 55 -9.23 3.61 13.65
N THR A 56 -8.33 4.40 14.26
CA THR A 56 -6.94 4.53 13.80
C THR A 56 -6.28 3.16 13.64
N ARG A 57 -6.41 2.29 14.65
CA ARG A 57 -5.87 0.93 14.64
C ARG A 57 -6.51 0.06 13.54
N ILE A 58 -7.83 0.14 13.36
CA ILE A 58 -8.53 -0.63 12.34
C ILE A 58 -8.07 -0.19 10.93
N VAL A 59 -7.96 1.11 10.67
CA VAL A 59 -7.46 1.63 9.39
C VAL A 59 -6.03 1.17 9.13
N HIS A 60 -5.15 1.23 10.14
CA HIS A 60 -3.77 0.76 10.02
C HIS A 60 -3.67 -0.72 9.64
N ILE A 61 -4.40 -1.60 10.34
CA ILE A 61 -4.34 -3.05 10.10
C ILE A 61 -5.01 -3.41 8.76
N ASN A 62 -6.16 -2.81 8.45
CA ASN A 62 -6.84 -3.07 7.17
C ASN A 62 -5.98 -2.60 5.99
N ALA A 63 -5.35 -1.42 6.11
CA ALA A 63 -4.41 -0.94 5.09
C ALA A 63 -3.22 -1.90 4.92
N MET A 64 -2.69 -2.46 6.02
CA MET A 64 -1.61 -3.46 5.99
C MET A 64 -1.98 -4.67 5.12
N VAL A 65 -3.19 -5.20 5.28
CA VAL A 65 -3.66 -6.34 4.49
C VAL A 65 -3.83 -5.95 3.02
N VAL A 66 -4.49 -4.82 2.75
CA VAL A 66 -4.83 -4.43 1.37
C VAL A 66 -3.58 -4.12 0.55
N TRP A 67 -2.58 -3.42 1.10
CA TRP A 67 -1.37 -3.10 0.32
C TRP A 67 -0.55 -4.36 0.00
N LEU A 68 -0.50 -5.33 0.91
CA LEU A 68 0.15 -6.64 0.67
C LEU A 68 -0.57 -7.42 -0.44
N LEU A 69 -1.90 -7.45 -0.44
CA LEU A 69 -2.68 -8.08 -1.50
C LEU A 69 -2.42 -7.42 -2.86
N TYR A 70 -2.37 -6.08 -2.92
CA TYR A 70 -1.98 -5.36 -4.12
C TYR A 70 -0.56 -5.70 -4.59
N GLY A 71 0.38 -5.84 -3.64
CA GLY A 71 1.74 -6.29 -3.91
C GLY A 71 1.76 -7.69 -4.53
N PHE A 72 1.08 -8.66 -3.93
CA PHE A 72 1.02 -10.04 -4.42
C PHE A 72 0.38 -10.13 -5.82
N ILE A 73 -0.75 -9.45 -6.03
CA ILE A 73 -1.41 -9.39 -7.35
C ILE A 73 -0.50 -8.74 -8.39
N GLY A 74 0.19 -7.65 -8.03
CA GLY A 74 1.17 -7.00 -8.91
C GLY A 74 2.31 -7.96 -9.32
N SER A 75 2.86 -8.72 -8.37
CA SER A 75 3.89 -9.72 -8.68
C SER A 75 3.38 -10.87 -9.54
N VAL A 76 2.13 -11.30 -9.36
CA VAL A 76 1.51 -12.31 -10.24
C VAL A 76 1.38 -11.79 -11.66
N TYR A 77 0.88 -10.56 -11.87
CA TYR A 77 0.79 -9.98 -13.21
C TYR A 77 2.15 -9.79 -13.88
N TRP A 78 3.19 -9.50 -13.09
CA TRP A 78 4.54 -9.38 -13.61
C TRP A 78 5.11 -10.73 -14.06
N LEU A 79 5.03 -11.74 -13.19
CA LEU A 79 5.61 -13.07 -13.44
C LEU A 79 4.81 -13.85 -14.50
N LEU A 80 3.48 -13.80 -14.45
CA LEU A 80 2.62 -14.55 -15.37
C LEU A 80 2.84 -14.11 -16.82
N GLU A 81 2.99 -12.80 -17.06
CA GLU A 81 3.24 -12.26 -18.40
C GLU A 81 4.66 -12.60 -18.90
N ASP A 82 5.62 -12.82 -18.00
CA ASP A 82 6.99 -13.23 -18.33
C ASP A 82 7.06 -14.73 -18.67
N GLU A 83 6.27 -15.57 -18.00
CA GLU A 83 6.25 -17.04 -18.16
C GLU A 83 5.29 -17.54 -19.24
N SER A 84 4.26 -16.75 -19.60
CA SER A 84 3.21 -17.15 -20.56
C SER A 84 3.40 -16.55 -21.96
N GLY A 85 4.41 -15.71 -22.15
CA GLY A 85 4.80 -15.12 -23.44
C GLY A 85 5.89 -15.92 -24.12
#